data_AF-A0A9D9DQ75-F1
#
_entry.id   AF-A0A9D9DQ75-F1
#
_cell.length_a   1.000
_cell.length_b   1.000
_cell.length_c   1.000
_cell.angle_alpha   90.00
_cell.angle_beta   90.00
_cell.angle_gamma   90.00
#
_symmetry.space_group_name_H-M   'P 1'
#
loop_
_entity.id
_entity.type
_entity.pdbx_description
1 polymer ?
#
loop_
_entity_poly.entity_id
_entity_poly.type
_entity_poly.pdbx_seq_one_letter_code
_entity_poly.pdbx_strand_id
1 'polypeptide(L)' 'MIAFIKRLFSKRKKNTFVDLSGKARSDEEYNRIRQAQQEEAMRILGKISSQGKDSLSPDEKEFLEKFSRSNYAR' A
#
# COMPACT_ATOMS: atom_id res chain seq x y z
N MET A 1 1.31 -4.10 -46.10
CA MET A 1 0.65 -4.96 -45.08
C MET A 1 1.39 -4.98 -43.73
N ILE A 2 2.73 -5.11 -43.71
CA ILE A 2 3.55 -5.25 -42.49
C ILE A 2 3.50 -4.03 -41.53
N ALA A 3 3.36 -2.80 -42.05
CA ALA A 3 3.34 -1.58 -41.23
C ALA A 3 2.09 -1.45 -40.34
N PHE A 4 0.95 -1.99 -40.78
CA PHE A 4 -0.32 -1.93 -40.04
C PHE A 4 -0.27 -2.80 -38.77
N ILE A 5 0.32 -3.99 -38.88
CA ILE A 5 0.49 -4.93 -37.76
C ILE A 5 1.45 -4.35 -36.71
N LYS A 6 2.56 -3.72 -37.12
CA LYS A 6 3.50 -3.07 -36.18
C LYS A 6 2.84 -1.98 -35.32
N ARG A 7 1.88 -1.24 -35.88
CA ARG A 7 1.13 -0.18 -35.16
C ARG A 7 0.11 -0.75 -34.18
N LEU A 8 -0.41 -1.96 -34.41
CA LEU A 8 -1.29 -2.65 -33.47
C LEU A 8 -0.55 -3.18 -32.24
N PHE A 9 0.72 -3.57 -32.40
CA PHE A 9 1.56 -4.10 -31.32
C PHE A 9 2.50 -3.08 -30.67
N SER A 10 2.49 -1.81 -31.11
CA SER A 10 3.25 -0.76 -30.45
C SER A 10 2.62 -0.42 -29.09
N LYS A 11 3.09 -1.07 -28.02
CA LYS A 11 2.66 -0.80 -26.64
C LYS A 11 2.83 0.69 -26.35
N ARG A 12 1.72 1.40 -26.09
CA ARG A 12 1.77 2.79 -25.59
C ARG A 12 2.53 2.78 -24.27
N LYS A 13 3.64 3.53 -24.20
CA LYS A 13 4.34 3.77 -22.94
C LYS A 13 3.36 4.48 -22.01
N LYS A 14 3.06 3.85 -20.87
CA LYS A 14 2.28 4.49 -19.81
C LYS A 14 3.24 5.41 -19.08
N ASN A 15 3.04 6.72 -19.21
CA ASN A 15 3.77 7.69 -18.40
C ASN A 15 3.07 7.73 -17.04
N THR A 16 3.64 7.06 -16.05
CA THR A 16 3.19 7.19 -14.67
C THR A 16 3.67 8.55 -14.17
N PHE A 17 2.76 9.51 -14.06
CA PHE A 17 3.05 10.77 -13.37
C PHE A 17 3.06 10.46 -11.88
N VAL A 18 4.24 10.52 -11.26
CA VAL A 18 4.37 10.44 -9.81
C VAL A 18 4.15 11.84 -9.28
N ASP A 19 3.05 12.04 -8.57
CA ASP A 19 2.77 13.31 -7.91
C ASP A 19 3.75 13.46 -6.73
N LEU A 20 4.72 14.36 -6.89
CA LEU A 20 5.74 14.69 -5.89
C LEU A 20 5.30 15.82 -4.95
N SER A 21 4.01 16.19 -4.94
CA SER A 21 3.48 17.27 -4.10
C SER A 21 3.53 17.03 -2.58
N GLY A 22 3.99 15.85 -2.15
CA GLY A 22 4.22 15.53 -0.74
C GLY A 22 5.50 16.17 -0.20
N LYS A 23 5.47 16.67 1.04
CA LYS A 23 6.70 16.99 1.78
C LYS A 23 7.57 15.73 1.84
N ALA A 24 8.82 15.85 1.41
CA ALA A 24 9.82 14.81 1.62
C ALA A 24 9.97 14.59 3.13
N ARG A 25 9.64 13.40 3.60
CA ARG A 25 9.87 13.00 5.00
C ARG A 25 11.35 12.70 5.18
N SER A 26 11.89 13.04 6.33
CA SER A 26 13.21 12.55 6.71
C SER A 26 13.15 11.04 6.96
N ASP A 27 14.28 10.35 6.84
CA ASP A 27 14.38 8.92 7.13
C ASP A 27 13.92 8.61 8.56
N GLU A 28 14.24 9.49 9.52
CA GLU A 28 13.78 9.36 10.90
C GLU A 28 12.26 9.45 11.02
N GLU A 29 11.63 10.42 10.35
CA GLU A 29 10.19 10.59 10.37
C GLU A 29 9.48 9.39 9.72
N TYR A 30 10.02 8.90 8.61
CA TYR A 30 9.53 7.69 7.96
C TYR A 30 9.60 6.48 8.88
N ASN A 31 10.74 6.27 9.54
CA ASN A 31 10.95 5.14 10.45
C ASN A 31 10.00 5.19 11.65
N ARG A 32 9.81 6.37 12.27
CA ARG A 32 8.86 6.55 13.39
C ARG A 32 7.43 6.20 12.98
N ILE A 33 6.97 6.70 11.83
CA ILE A 33 5.63 6.43 11.33
C ILE A 33 5.47 4.93 11.02
N ARG A 34 6.47 4.31 10.37
CA ARG A 34 6.44 2.88 10.06
C ARG A 34 6.41 2.02 11.31
N GLN A 35 7.18 2.37 12.33
CA GLN A 35 7.18 1.67 13.60
C GLN A 35 5.81 1.74 14.29
N ALA A 36 5.23 2.94 14.37
CA ALA A 36 3.89 3.11 14.95
C ALA A 36 2.82 2.27 14.21
N GLN A 37 2.87 2.23 12.87
CA GLN A 37 1.98 1.38 12.08
C GLN A 37 2.19 -0.11 12.33
N GLN A 38 3.43 -0.55 12.52
CA GLN A 38 3.73 -1.95 12.84
C GLN A 38 3.19 -2.34 14.21
N GLU A 39 3.36 -1.48 15.21
CA GLU A 39 2.84 -1.70 16.57
C GLU A 39 1.30 -1.80 16.56
N GLU A 40 0.63 -0.92 15.81
CA GLU A 40 -0.82 -0.98 15.66
C GLU A 40 -1.28 -2.25 14.93
N ALA A 41 -0.58 -2.66 13.87
CA ALA A 41 -0.85 -3.93 13.19
C ALA A 41 -0.68 -5.12 14.14
N MET A 42 0.38 -5.15 14.96
CA MET A 42 0.60 -6.20 15.95
C MET A 42 -0.52 -6.25 17.00
N ARG A 43 -0.98 -5.09 17.48
CA ARG A 43 -2.11 -4.99 18.42
C ARG A 43 -3.36 -5.63 17.83
N ILE A 44 -3.69 -5.28 16.59
CA ILE A 44 -4.87 -5.80 15.89
C ILE A 44 -4.74 -7.31 15.62
N LEU A 45 -3.56 -7.78 15.19
CA LEU A 45 -3.30 -9.20 14.99
C LEU A 45 -3.41 -10.00 16.30
N GLY A 46 -2.96 -9.44 17.43
CA GLY A 46 -3.17 -10.04 18.75
C GLY A 46 -4.64 -10.15 19.14
N LYS A 47 -5.44 -9.12 18.80
CA LYS A 47 -6.90 -9.16 18.96
C LYS A 47 -7.55 -10.25 18.11
N ILE A 48 -7.15 -10.38 16.84
CA ILE A 48 -7.62 -11.47 15.97
C ILE A 48 -7.25 -12.83 16.56
N SER A 49 -6.01 -12.98 17.05
CA SER A 49 -5.53 -14.24 17.62
C SER A 49 -6.29 -14.65 18.89
N SER A 50 -6.80 -13.69 19.66
CA SER A 50 -7.47 -13.95 20.94
C SER A 50 -8.99 -14.04 20.82
N GLN A 51 -9.60 -13.20 19.99
CA GLN A 51 -11.06 -13.01 19.91
C GLN A 51 -11.65 -13.38 18.54
N GLY A 52 -10.81 -13.75 17.58
CA GLY A 52 -11.22 -14.01 16.21
C GLY A 52 -11.41 -12.75 15.36
N LYS A 53 -11.52 -12.92 14.05
CA LYS A 53 -11.57 -11.82 13.07
C LYS A 53 -12.80 -10.92 13.21
N ASP A 54 -13.91 -11.47 13.71
CA ASP A 54 -15.18 -10.74 13.83
C ASP A 54 -15.18 -9.69 14.94
N SER A 55 -14.21 -9.78 15.86
CA SER A 55 -14.01 -8.80 16.95
C SER A 55 -13.47 -7.43 16.49
N LEU A 56 -13.02 -7.32 15.23
CA LEU A 56 -12.41 -6.10 14.71
C LEU A 56 -13.46 -5.02 14.41
N SER A 57 -13.15 -3.78 14.79
CA SER A 57 -13.95 -2.62 14.38
C SER A 57 -13.81 -2.36 12.88
N PRO A 58 -14.75 -1.61 12.26
CA PRO A 58 -14.61 -1.18 10.87
C PRO A 58 -13.28 -0.49 10.59
N ASP A 59 -12.83 0.39 11.49
CA ASP A 59 -11.58 1.14 11.36
C ASP A 59 -10.35 0.22 11.41
N GLU A 60 -10.35 -0.79 12.29
CA GLU A 60 -9.26 -1.78 12.38
C GLU A 60 -9.18 -2.64 11.11
N LYS A 61 -10.32 -2.97 10.51
CA LYS A 61 -10.38 -3.70 9.24
C LYS A 61 -9.84 -2.85 8.09
N GLU A 62 -10.26 -1.58 8.02
CA GLU A 62 -9.78 -0.63 7.01
C GLU A 62 -8.26 -0.39 7.15
N PHE A 63 -7.78 -0.25 8.38
CA PHE A 63 -6.35 -0.13 8.68
C PHE A 63 -5.57 -1.34 8.15
N LEU A 64 -6.00 -2.57 8.45
CA LEU A 64 -5.31 -3.78 7.98
C LEU A 64 -5.30 -3.88 6.45
N GLU A 65 -6.39 -3.50 5.79
CA GLU A 65 -6.47 -3.49 4.33
C GLU A 65 -5.47 -2.50 3.72
N LYS A 66 -5.41 -1.27 4.26
CA LYS A 66 -4.44 -0.25 3.85
C LYS A 66 -3.00 -0.66 4.16
N PHE A 67 -2.74 -1.20 5.35
CA PHE A 67 -1.43 -1.66 5.79
C PHE A 67 -0.92 -2.80 4.90
N SER A 68 -1.78 -3.76 4.55
CA SER A 68 -1.46 -4.83 3.61
C SER A 68 -1.06 -4.26 2.24
N ARG A 69 -1.92 -3.43 1.63
CA ARG A 69 -1.64 -2.81 0.32
C ARG A 69 -0.35 -2.00 0.29
N SER A 70 -0.05 -1.25 1.35
CA SER A 70 1.17 -0.45 1.47
C SER A 70 2.45 -1.28 1.56
N ASN A 71 2.37 -2.50 2.12
CA ASN A 71 3.54 -3.38 2.25
C ASN A 71 3.81 -4.24 1.01
N TYR A 72 2.76 -4.61 0.26
CA TYR A 72 2.88 -5.43 -0.96
C TYR A 72 3.00 -4.62 -2.26
N ALA A 73 2.95 -3.29 -2.23
CA ALA A 73 3.17 -2.43 -3.40
C ALA A 73 4.67 -2.26 -3.76
N ARG A 74 5.52 -3.23 -3.41
CA ARG A 74 6.94 -3.28 -3.83
C ARG A 74 7.10 -4.06 -5.12
#